data_AF-W1S808-F1
#
_entry.id   AF-W1S808-F1
#
_cell.length_a   1.000
_cell.length_b   1.000
_cell.length_c   1.000
_cell.angle_alpha   90.00
_cell.angle_beta   90.00
_cell.angle_gamma   90.00
#
_symmetry.space_group_name_H-M   'P 1'
#
loop_
_entity.id
_entity.type
_entity.pdbx_description
1 polymer ?
#
loop_
_entity_poly.entity_id
_entity_poly.type
_entity_poly.pdbx_seq_one_letter_code
_entity_poly.pdbx_strand_id
1 'polypeptide(L)'
;MTRKMTKPALMIAAAIALAGGLGMSVAASAQSAGLSAALSSGAVGEQADGYMGVAGSVSDTVRKEVESINIKRRQVYTDLAGKRGVTVQDAAAATACQTLSRLKAGQAYRIGAGAWQTKGAAAIALPSYCASAG
;
A
#
# COMPACT_ATOMS: atom_id res chain seq x y z
N MET A 1 -29.53 -34.42 16.34
CA MET A 1 -28.69 -33.35 16.93
C MET A 1 -27.59 -33.00 15.95
N THR A 2 -27.68 -31.85 15.27
CA THR A 2 -26.56 -31.28 14.50
C THR A 2 -26.82 -29.78 14.36
N ARG A 3 -26.33 -28.99 15.32
CA ARG A 3 -26.37 -27.52 15.27
C ARG A 3 -25.46 -27.05 14.15
N LYS A 4 -26.01 -26.59 13.03
CA LYS A 4 -25.27 -25.80 12.04
C LYS A 4 -25.02 -24.42 12.65
N MET A 5 -23.79 -24.18 13.09
CA MET A 5 -23.32 -22.87 13.51
C MET A 5 -23.36 -21.91 12.32
N THR A 6 -24.30 -20.98 12.34
CA THR A 6 -24.31 -19.81 11.45
C THR A 6 -23.24 -18.84 11.92
N LYS A 7 -22.14 -18.71 11.16
CA LYS A 7 -21.16 -17.64 11.36
C LYS A 7 -21.83 -16.31 11.00
N PRO A 8 -21.83 -15.28 11.86
CA PRO A 8 -22.33 -13.97 11.46
C PRO A 8 -21.34 -13.39 10.46
N ALA A 9 -21.72 -13.34 9.19
CA ALA A 9 -21.04 -12.55 8.19
C ALA A 9 -21.30 -11.08 8.55
N LEU A 10 -20.33 -10.44 9.21
CA LEU A 10 -20.34 -9.01 9.43
C LEU A 10 -20.18 -8.33 8.07
N MET A 11 -21.31 -8.00 7.44
CA MET A 11 -21.36 -7.19 6.24
C MET A 11 -21.01 -5.75 6.62
N ILE A 12 -19.79 -5.33 6.33
CA ILE A 12 -19.43 -3.92 6.29
C ILE A 12 -19.36 -3.53 4.81
N ALA A 13 -20.53 -3.18 4.26
CA ALA A 13 -20.60 -2.43 3.01
C ALA A 13 -20.15 -1.00 3.30
N ALA A 14 -18.87 -0.71 3.08
CA ALA A 14 -18.38 0.66 3.08
C ALA A 14 -18.29 1.13 1.63
N ALA A 15 -19.34 1.81 1.18
CA ALA A 15 -19.30 2.64 -0.02
C ALA A 15 -18.26 3.76 0.19
N ILE A 16 -17.02 3.53 -0.25
CA ILE A 16 -15.96 4.55 -0.25
C ILE A 16 -16.04 5.29 -1.59
N ALA A 17 -17.06 6.13 -1.71
CA ALA A 17 -16.99 7.30 -2.57
C ALA A 17 -16.70 8.48 -1.66
N LEU A 18 -15.43 8.74 -1.34
CA LEU A 18 -14.90 10.06 -0.95
C LEU A 18 -13.36 9.95 -0.83
N ALA A 19 -12.66 10.80 -1.58
CA ALA A 19 -11.19 10.97 -1.64
C ALA A 19 -10.40 9.91 -2.46
N GLY A 20 -10.76 9.74 -3.72
CA GLY A 20 -9.84 9.23 -4.73
C GLY A 20 -8.66 10.19 -4.92
N GLY A 21 -7.56 9.97 -4.20
CA GLY A 21 -6.39 10.84 -4.29
C GLY A 21 -5.24 10.55 -3.32
N LEU A 22 -5.16 9.34 -2.74
CA LEU A 22 -4.00 8.96 -1.89
C LEU A 22 -3.09 7.92 -2.55
N GLY A 23 -3.46 7.42 -3.73
CA GLY A 23 -2.51 6.75 -4.62
C GLY A 23 -1.69 7.81 -5.35
N MET A 24 -0.47 8.08 -4.86
CA MET A 24 0.55 8.95 -5.49
C MET A 24 0.41 10.48 -5.42
N SER A 25 -0.59 11.06 -4.73
CA SER A 25 -0.61 12.52 -4.50
C SER A 25 -0.51 12.88 -3.02
N VAL A 26 0.59 12.47 -2.39
CA VAL A 26 1.27 13.48 -1.56
C VAL A 26 1.60 14.62 -2.51
N ALA A 27 1.34 15.86 -2.09
CA ALA A 27 1.70 17.06 -2.82
C ALA A 27 3.09 16.91 -3.47
N ALA A 28 3.37 17.66 -4.54
CA ALA A 28 4.67 17.76 -5.17
C ALA A 28 5.76 18.36 -4.24
N SER A 29 5.87 17.90 -2.99
CA SER A 29 7.07 17.97 -2.18
C SER A 29 8.15 17.25 -2.96
N ALA A 30 9.17 17.99 -3.38
CA ALA A 30 10.29 17.54 -4.19
C ALA A 30 10.83 16.19 -3.70
N GLN A 31 10.35 15.12 -4.32
CA GLN A 31 10.92 13.79 -4.14
C GLN A 31 12.35 13.86 -4.67
N SER A 32 13.34 13.40 -3.91
CA SER A 32 14.72 13.60 -4.35
C SER A 32 14.96 12.91 -5.68
N ALA A 33 15.88 13.44 -6.50
CA ALA A 33 16.30 12.77 -7.72
C ALA A 33 16.78 11.33 -7.45
N GLY A 34 17.38 11.09 -6.27
CA GLY A 34 17.80 9.77 -5.84
C GLY A 34 16.65 8.80 -5.61
N LEU A 35 15.58 9.23 -4.90
CA LEU A 35 14.41 8.38 -4.69
C LEU A 35 13.64 8.14 -6.00
N SER A 36 13.53 9.16 -6.85
CA SER A 36 12.92 9.03 -8.18
C SER A 36 13.68 8.00 -9.04
N ALA A 37 15.02 8.04 -9.04
CA ALA A 37 15.85 7.06 -9.73
C ALA A 37 15.69 5.66 -9.13
N ALA A 38 15.64 5.53 -7.80
CA ALA A 38 15.47 4.24 -7.13
C ALA A 38 14.09 3.60 -7.37
N LEU A 39 13.03 4.40 -7.48
CA LEU A 39 11.71 3.94 -7.89
C LEU A 39 11.71 3.48 -9.35
N SER A 40 12.36 4.25 -10.23
CA SER A 40 12.42 3.96 -11.66
C SER A 40 13.26 2.72 -11.97
N SER A 41 14.31 2.45 -11.19
CA SER A 41 15.14 1.25 -11.31
C SER A 41 14.55 0.02 -10.61
N GLY A 42 13.48 0.20 -9.81
CA GLY A 42 12.91 -0.85 -8.99
C GLY A 42 13.74 -1.20 -7.74
N ALA A 43 14.74 -0.38 -7.36
CA ALA A 43 15.48 -0.53 -6.11
C ALA A 43 14.65 -0.14 -4.87
N VAL A 44 13.56 0.61 -5.06
CA VAL A 44 12.53 0.92 -4.05
C VAL A 44 11.16 0.62 -4.65
N GLY A 45 10.24 0.11 -3.84
CA GLY A 45 8.90 -0.24 -4.29
C GLY A 45 7.84 -0.23 -3.19
N GLU A 46 6.61 -0.59 -3.57
CA GLU A 46 5.43 -0.59 -2.71
C GLU A 46 5.19 -1.98 -2.10
N GLN A 47 4.88 -2.03 -0.81
CA GLN A 47 4.53 -3.28 -0.12
C GLN A 47 3.04 -3.35 0.17
N ALA A 48 2.50 -4.56 0.20
CA ALA A 48 1.10 -4.81 0.49
C ALA A 48 0.66 -4.39 1.91
N ASP A 49 1.60 -4.14 2.82
CA ASP A 49 1.34 -3.61 4.15
C ASP A 49 1.12 -2.09 4.19
N GLY A 50 1.21 -1.41 3.04
CA GLY A 50 1.00 0.04 2.90
C GLY A 50 2.29 0.86 2.95
N TYR A 51 3.45 0.26 3.19
CA TYR A 51 4.72 0.98 3.31
C TYR A 51 5.62 0.82 2.09
N MET A 52 6.55 1.74 1.93
CA MET A 52 7.63 1.61 0.95
C MET A 52 8.70 0.67 1.47
N GLY A 53 9.31 -0.11 0.59
CA GLY A 53 10.41 -1.00 0.90
C GLY A 53 11.59 -0.84 -0.06
N VAL A 54 12.78 -1.20 0.42
CA VAL A 54 14.01 -1.26 -0.36
C VAL A 54 14.15 -2.66 -0.95
N ALA A 55 14.15 -2.75 -2.28
CA ALA A 55 14.20 -4.00 -3.04
C ALA A 55 15.61 -4.37 -3.51
N GLY A 56 16.52 -3.39 -3.56
CA GLY A 56 17.92 -3.58 -3.95
C GLY A 56 18.85 -2.65 -3.19
N SER A 57 20.03 -2.39 -3.75
CA SER A 57 20.97 -1.45 -3.16
C SER A 57 20.56 -0.01 -3.40
N VAL A 58 20.56 0.81 -2.34
CA VAL A 58 20.28 2.25 -2.38
C VAL A 58 21.28 2.98 -1.50
N SER A 59 21.46 4.28 -1.75
CA SER A 59 22.25 5.12 -0.84
C SER A 59 21.54 5.33 0.50
N ASP A 60 22.31 5.68 1.53
CA ASP A 60 21.74 5.99 2.85
C ASP A 60 20.78 7.17 2.81
N THR A 61 21.00 8.13 1.92
CA THR A 61 20.09 9.26 1.70
C THR A 61 18.73 8.78 1.22
N VAL A 62 18.69 7.87 0.23
CA VAL A 62 17.43 7.28 -0.26
C VAL A 62 16.75 6.44 0.82
N ARG A 63 17.52 5.67 1.60
CA ARG A 63 16.99 4.89 2.71
C ARG A 63 16.30 5.78 3.75
N LYS A 64 16.96 6.86 4.19
CA LYS A 64 16.39 7.84 5.13
C LYS A 64 15.14 8.53 4.57
N GLU A 65 15.10 8.78 3.27
CA GLU A 65 13.91 9.36 2.63
C GLU A 65 12.73 8.37 2.62
N VAL A 66 12.98 7.10 2.30
CA VAL A 66 11.97 6.02 2.40
C VAL A 66 11.43 5.91 3.83
N GLU A 67 12.30 5.96 4.83
CA GLU A 67 11.92 5.94 6.24
C GLU A 67 11.07 7.18 6.62
N SER A 68 11.48 8.37 6.19
CA SER A 68 10.73 9.62 6.41
C SER A 68 9.33 9.56 5.80
N ILE A 69 9.19 9.01 4.58
CA ILE A 69 7.89 8.81 3.93
C ILE A 69 7.06 7.79 4.73
N ASN A 70 7.65 6.70 5.19
CA ASN A 70 6.94 5.68 5.98
C ASN A 70 6.46 6.23 7.33
N ILE A 71 7.21 7.14 7.97
CA ILE A 71 6.76 7.86 9.18
C ILE A 71 5.52 8.71 8.87
N LYS A 72 5.54 9.48 7.77
CA LYS A 72 4.38 10.29 7.34
C LYS A 72 3.18 9.41 6.99
N ARG A 73 3.37 8.31 6.26
CA ARG A 73 2.32 7.33 5.95
C ARG A 73 1.70 6.78 7.23
N ARG A 74 2.51 6.41 8.23
CA ARG A 74 2.03 5.93 9.53
C ARG A 74 1.14 6.97 10.22
N GLN A 75 1.50 8.25 10.21
CA GLN A 75 0.66 9.31 10.79
C GLN A 75 -0.71 9.38 10.10
N VAL A 76 -0.73 9.33 8.77
CA VAL A 76 -1.98 9.30 7.98
C VAL A 76 -2.81 8.05 8.30
N TYR A 77 -2.18 6.88 8.42
CA TYR A 77 -2.89 5.63 8.75
C TYR A 77 -3.45 5.65 10.16
N THR A 78 -2.73 6.24 11.12
CA THR A 78 -3.24 6.42 12.49
C THR A 78 -4.46 7.34 12.53
N ASP A 79 -4.43 8.46 11.82
CA ASP A 79 -5.57 9.38 11.72
C ASP A 79 -6.78 8.69 11.04
N LEU A 80 -6.55 8.00 9.92
CA LEU A 80 -7.59 7.26 9.21
C LEU A 80 -8.19 6.15 10.09
N ALA A 81 -7.35 5.41 10.80
CA ALA A 81 -7.77 4.36 11.72
C ALA A 81 -8.66 4.90 12.84
N GLY A 82 -8.24 6.01 13.48
CA GLY A 82 -9.03 6.68 14.51
C GLY A 82 -10.39 7.15 14.02
N LYS A 83 -10.44 7.73 12.81
CA LYS A 83 -11.69 8.19 12.17
C LYS A 83 -12.64 7.06 11.78
N ARG A 84 -12.10 5.87 11.48
CA ARG A 84 -12.88 4.74 10.97
C ARG A 84 -13.15 3.65 12.01
N GLY A 85 -12.55 3.75 13.20
CA GLY A 85 -12.68 2.73 14.25
C GLY A 85 -12.03 1.40 13.86
N VAL A 86 -10.96 1.42 13.08
CA VAL A 86 -10.21 0.22 12.63
C VAL A 86 -8.77 0.27 13.15
N THR A 87 -8.01 -0.80 12.92
CA THR A 87 -6.58 -0.78 13.28
C THR A 87 -5.77 0.04 12.27
N VAL A 88 -4.60 0.55 12.69
CA VAL A 88 -3.65 1.20 11.77
C VAL A 88 -3.23 0.26 10.65
N GLN A 89 -3.12 -1.04 10.94
CA GLN A 89 -2.76 -2.05 9.95
C GLN A 89 -3.87 -2.22 8.89
N ASP A 90 -5.14 -2.20 9.27
CA ASP A 90 -6.25 -2.29 8.31
C ASP A 90 -6.32 -1.03 7.44
N ALA A 91 -6.10 0.16 8.03
CA ALA A 91 -6.02 1.41 7.29
C ALA A 91 -4.86 1.42 6.26
N ALA A 92 -3.69 0.91 6.67
CA ALA A 92 -2.53 0.77 5.80
C ALA A 92 -2.79 -0.24 4.68
N ALA A 93 -3.36 -1.41 5.00
CA ALA A 93 -3.70 -2.46 4.04
C ALA A 93 -4.73 -1.99 3.01
N ALA A 94 -5.77 -1.26 3.43
CA ALA A 94 -6.75 -0.67 2.53
C ALA A 94 -6.12 0.36 1.57
N THR A 95 -5.20 1.18 2.08
CA THR A 95 -4.43 2.11 1.24
C THR A 95 -3.54 1.35 0.26
N ALA A 96 -2.89 0.26 0.70
CA ALA A 96 -2.05 -0.58 -0.14
C ALA A 96 -2.83 -1.19 -1.30
N CYS A 97 -4.08 -1.66 -1.09
CA CYS A 97 -4.93 -2.17 -2.17
C CYS A 97 -5.11 -1.14 -3.29
N GLN A 98 -5.35 0.12 -2.93
CA GLN A 98 -5.48 1.21 -3.91
C GLN A 98 -4.15 1.49 -4.62
N THR A 99 -3.05 1.60 -3.87
CA THR A 99 -1.72 1.85 -4.44
C THR A 99 -1.29 0.75 -5.40
N LEU A 100 -1.41 -0.52 -4.98
CA LEU A 100 -1.06 -1.70 -5.77
C LEU A 100 -1.88 -1.80 -7.06
N SER A 101 -3.18 -1.48 -7.02
CA SER A 101 -4.05 -1.48 -8.21
C SER A 101 -3.66 -0.43 -9.25
N ARG A 102 -2.92 0.62 -8.86
CA ARG A 102 -2.54 1.77 -9.69
C ARG A 102 -1.07 1.78 -10.09
N LEU A 103 -0.33 0.71 -9.81
CA LEU A 103 1.07 0.59 -10.21
C LEU A 103 1.21 0.69 -11.73
N LYS A 104 2.13 1.53 -12.16
CA LYS A 104 2.61 1.64 -13.54
C LYS A 104 3.62 0.53 -13.83
N ALA A 105 3.72 0.17 -15.11
CA ALA A 105 4.74 -0.77 -15.57
C ALA A 105 6.15 -0.30 -15.15
N GLY A 106 7.00 -1.24 -14.75
CA GLY A 106 8.34 -0.97 -14.24
C GLY A 106 8.43 -0.70 -12.73
N GLN A 107 7.33 -0.39 -12.05
CA GLN A 107 7.37 -0.17 -10.60
C GLN A 107 7.56 -1.50 -9.84
N ALA A 108 8.44 -1.48 -8.83
CA ALA A 108 8.65 -2.61 -7.93
C ALA A 108 7.54 -2.70 -6.87
N TYR A 109 7.14 -3.92 -6.55
CA TYR A 109 6.16 -4.20 -5.51
C TYR A 109 6.41 -5.54 -4.81
N ARG A 110 5.86 -5.71 -3.60
CA ARG A 110 5.95 -6.95 -2.85
C ARG A 110 4.62 -7.30 -2.19
N ILE A 111 4.18 -8.54 -2.36
CA ILE A 111 2.99 -9.08 -1.70
C ILE A 111 3.42 -9.97 -0.53
N GLY A 112 3.01 -9.60 0.69
CA GLY A 112 3.36 -10.30 1.92
C GLY A 112 4.88 -10.42 2.13
N ALA A 113 5.32 -11.62 2.54
CA ALA A 113 6.73 -11.98 2.67
C ALA A 113 7.33 -12.58 1.38
N GLY A 114 6.63 -12.46 0.24
CA GLY A 114 7.11 -12.98 -1.04
C GLY A 114 8.31 -12.20 -1.60
N ALA A 115 8.83 -12.65 -2.74
CA ALA A 115 9.88 -11.94 -3.45
C ALA A 115 9.38 -10.59 -3.99
N TRP A 116 10.31 -9.65 -4.18
CA TRP A 116 10.03 -8.43 -4.94
C TRP A 116 9.69 -8.78 -6.39
N GLN A 117 8.71 -8.07 -6.93
CA GLN A 117 8.21 -8.22 -8.29
C GLN A 117 8.22 -6.88 -9.00
N THR A 118 8.29 -6.90 -10.32
CA THR A 118 8.18 -5.70 -11.15
C THR A 118 6.85 -5.73 -11.89
N LYS A 119 6.10 -4.62 -11.85
CA LYS A 119 4.82 -4.51 -12.55
C LYS A 119 5.04 -4.61 -14.06
N GLY A 120 4.48 -5.65 -14.69
CA GLY A 120 4.41 -5.77 -16.14
C GLY A 120 3.23 -5.02 -16.74
N ALA A 121 2.87 -5.32 -18.00
CA ALA A 121 1.69 -4.73 -18.64
C ALA A 121 0.37 -5.21 -18.01
N ALA A 122 0.28 -6.50 -17.65
CA ALA A 122 -0.92 -7.11 -17.07
C ALA A 122 -1.21 -6.62 -15.63
N ALA A 123 -2.46 -6.71 -15.20
CA ALA A 123 -2.85 -6.47 -13.81
C ALA A 123 -2.10 -7.42 -12.86
N ILE A 124 -1.81 -6.96 -11.64
CA ILE A 124 -1.16 -7.80 -10.62
C ILE A 124 -2.20 -8.58 -9.84
N ALA A 125 -1.79 -9.74 -9.30
CA ALA A 125 -2.57 -10.42 -8.28
C ALA A 125 -2.52 -9.59 -7.00
N LEU A 126 -3.65 -8.98 -6.62
CA LEU A 126 -3.77 -8.25 -5.38
C LEU A 126 -3.87 -9.20 -4.18
N PRO A 127 -3.48 -8.76 -2.97
CA PRO A 127 -3.75 -9.51 -1.75
C PRO A 127 -5.23 -9.90 -1.63
N SER A 128 -5.53 -11.06 -1.04
CA SER A 128 -6.91 -11.56 -0.93
C SER A 128 -7.84 -10.63 -0.15
N TYR A 129 -7.32 -9.85 0.80
CA TYR A 129 -8.07 -8.83 1.53
C TYR A 129 -8.45 -7.60 0.68
N CYS A 130 -7.89 -7.45 -0.51
CA CYS A 130 -8.26 -6.37 -1.44
C CYS A 130 -9.50 -6.72 -2.28
N ALA A 131 -9.91 -7.99 -2.34
CA ALA A 131 -10.96 -8.48 -3.24
C ALA A 131 -12.40 -8.05 -2.86
N SER A 132 -12.57 -7.24 -1.81
CA SER A 132 -13.85 -6.69 -1.37
C SER A 132 -14.03 -5.20 -1.65
N ALA A 133 -13.18 -4.60 -2.51
CA ALA A 133 -13.34 -3.21 -2.95
C ALA A 133 -14.19 -3.06 -4.24
N GLY A 134 -15.01 -4.06 -4.56
CA GLY A 134 -15.95 -4.06 -5.69
C GLY A 134 -17.34 -3.59 -5.29
#